data_AF-A0A3N7AWL1-F1
#
_entry.id   AF-A0A3N7AWL1-F1
#
_cell.length_a   1.000
_cell.length_b   1.000
_cell.length_c   1.000
_cell.angle_alpha   90.00
_cell.angle_beta   90.00
_cell.angle_gamma   90.00
#
_symmetry.space_group_name_H-M   'P 1'
#
loop_
_entity.id
_entity.type
_entity.pdbx_description
1 polymer ?
#
loop_
_entity_poly.entity_id
_entity_poly.type
_entity_poly.pdbx_seq_one_letter_code
_entity_poly.pdbx_strand_id
1 'polypeptide(L)'
;MKTYLLLSQRTMKAAVLASFLFLTGTMSFAQIVKTYASSQTNQVLGVCLGCGVLNPQNAVGSNETDYSTIQVSVGLLARTEQTLIFPTTNIANNTNKLVLGIGSNGTPLSAQVLGGVSIETFNGDVSNNDYQSLGSTLIKLGDTDPSKAEIELTMNIPFDRIKINVNSGLLNIGGELRVYYAYQYKDPFINFMAHSQNGLFTLDKNVSAEGSEVSLTNTSGKEVFRSKLTSNTFETKQPQGVYIMNITTKEGKSYSKKVIIK
;
A
#
# COMPACT_ATOMS: atom_id res chain seq x y z
N MET A 1 -45.86 7.20 -64.62
CA MET A 1 -44.43 7.43 -64.31
C MET A 1 -44.38 8.09 -62.92
N LYS A 2 -44.21 7.30 -61.86
CA LYS A 2 -44.17 7.72 -60.45
C LYS A 2 -42.74 7.49 -59.96
N THR A 3 -42.09 8.49 -59.36
CA THR A 3 -41.15 8.37 -58.21
C THR A 3 -40.29 9.63 -58.09
N TYR A 4 -40.54 10.49 -57.10
CA TYR A 4 -39.51 11.34 -56.44
C TYR A 4 -40.09 11.90 -55.14
N LEU A 5 -40.11 11.12 -54.06
CA LEU A 5 -40.50 11.65 -52.74
C LEU A 5 -39.99 10.79 -51.58
N LEU A 6 -38.74 10.33 -51.59
CA LEU A 6 -38.17 9.58 -50.45
C LEU A 6 -36.67 9.84 -50.24
N LEU A 7 -36.21 11.11 -50.30
CA LEU A 7 -34.81 11.42 -50.00
C LEU A 7 -34.58 12.49 -48.92
N SER A 8 -35.60 12.88 -48.15
CA SER A 8 -35.47 13.98 -47.16
C SER A 8 -35.51 13.53 -45.68
N GLN A 9 -36.07 12.36 -45.34
CA GLN A 9 -36.25 11.98 -43.93
C GLN A 9 -35.13 11.10 -43.33
N ARG A 10 -34.16 10.62 -44.13
CA ARG A 10 -33.12 9.71 -43.63
C ARG A 10 -31.89 10.40 -43.05
N THR A 11 -31.66 11.68 -43.33
CA THR A 11 -30.43 12.39 -42.92
C THR A 11 -30.51 12.99 -41.51
N MET A 12 -31.71 13.31 -40.99
CA MET A 12 -31.83 13.88 -39.63
C MET A 12 -31.81 12.85 -38.49
N LYS A 13 -32.11 11.57 -38.73
CA LYS A 13 -32.04 10.54 -37.66
C LYS A 13 -30.63 9.99 -37.44
N ALA A 14 -29.77 10.04 -38.46
CA ALA A 14 -28.39 9.56 -38.35
C ALA A 14 -27.48 10.53 -37.56
N ALA A 15 -27.71 11.84 -37.67
CA ALA A 15 -26.91 12.85 -36.99
C ALA A 15 -27.13 12.90 -35.47
N VAL A 16 -28.36 12.63 -35.01
CA VAL A 16 -28.67 12.65 -33.56
C VAL A 16 -28.19 11.37 -32.86
N LEU A 17 -28.17 10.23 -33.56
CA LEU A 17 -27.66 8.97 -33.01
C LEU A 17 -26.12 8.92 -32.93
N ALA A 18 -25.43 9.59 -33.86
CA ALA A 18 -23.97 9.71 -33.83
C ALA A 18 -23.47 10.65 -32.71
N SER A 19 -24.27 11.63 -32.29
CA SER A 19 -23.90 12.55 -31.20
C SER A 19 -24.03 11.91 -29.80
N PHE A 20 -24.87 10.87 -29.66
CA PHE A 20 -24.99 10.11 -28.40
C PHE A 20 -23.86 9.10 -28.17
N LEU A 21 -23.04 8.83 -29.19
CA LEU A 21 -21.93 7.86 -29.13
C LEU A 21 -20.58 8.48 -28.72
N PHE A 22 -20.52 9.80 -28.49
CA PHE A 22 -19.29 10.51 -28.11
C PHE A 22 -19.22 10.90 -26.62
N LEU A 23 -20.16 10.44 -25.79
CA LEU A 23 -20.25 10.80 -24.36
C LEU A 23 -20.14 9.60 -23.42
N THR A 24 -19.48 8.52 -23.82
CA THR A 24 -18.96 7.54 -22.85
C THR A 24 -17.66 8.10 -22.27
N GLY A 25 -17.81 8.88 -21.21
CA GLY A 25 -16.70 9.43 -20.45
C GLY A 25 -15.70 8.34 -20.09
N THR A 26 -14.45 8.57 -20.45
CA THR A 26 -13.30 7.84 -19.91
C THR A 26 -13.16 8.21 -18.44
N MET A 27 -13.96 7.54 -17.60
CA MET A 27 -13.69 7.46 -16.16
C MET A 27 -12.42 6.64 -16.01
N SER A 28 -11.26 7.32 -16.11
CA SER A 28 -9.98 6.75 -15.70
C SER A 28 -10.01 6.68 -14.18
N PHE A 29 -10.49 5.55 -13.65
CA PHE A 29 -10.19 5.20 -12.28
C PHE A 29 -8.66 5.05 -12.18
N ALA A 30 -8.03 5.74 -11.23
CA ALA A 30 -6.62 5.55 -10.96
C ALA A 30 -6.40 4.10 -10.52
N GLN A 31 -5.98 3.23 -11.44
CA GLN A 31 -5.70 1.84 -11.13
C GLN A 31 -4.39 1.77 -10.34
N ILE A 32 -4.42 1.10 -9.18
CA ILE A 32 -3.22 0.83 -8.39
C ILE A 32 -2.31 -0.06 -9.21
N VAL A 33 -1.11 0.44 -9.53
CA VAL A 33 -0.06 -0.35 -10.17
C VAL A 33 0.70 -1.10 -9.08
N LYS A 34 0.51 -2.42 -9.04
CA LYS A 34 1.19 -3.33 -8.12
C LYS A 34 2.51 -3.80 -8.74
N THR A 35 3.59 -3.73 -7.97
CA THR A 35 4.86 -4.39 -8.30
C THR A 35 5.08 -5.54 -7.32
N TYR A 36 4.93 -6.76 -7.81
CA TYR A 36 5.03 -7.96 -7.00
C TYR A 36 6.48 -8.34 -6.72
N ALA A 37 6.69 -9.11 -5.65
CA ALA A 37 7.95 -9.82 -5.45
C ALA A 37 8.25 -10.69 -6.68
N SER A 38 9.51 -10.68 -7.12
CA SER A 38 9.98 -11.41 -8.31
C SER A 38 10.85 -12.61 -7.99
N SER A 39 11.27 -12.76 -6.73
CA SER A 39 12.01 -13.92 -6.25
C SER A 39 11.81 -14.12 -4.75
N GLN A 40 12.30 -15.25 -4.23
CA GLN A 40 12.26 -15.53 -2.80
C GLN A 40 13.44 -16.39 -2.34
N THR A 41 13.76 -16.30 -1.05
CA THR A 41 14.65 -17.22 -0.33
C THR A 41 13.96 -17.70 0.94
N ASN A 42 14.33 -18.87 1.46
CA ASN A 42 13.82 -19.37 2.72
C ASN A 42 14.88 -20.16 3.48
N GLN A 43 14.71 -20.27 4.80
CA GLN A 43 15.59 -21.03 5.68
C GLN A 43 14.88 -21.48 6.94
N VAL A 44 15.42 -22.52 7.57
CA VAL A 44 15.02 -22.97 8.91
C VAL A 44 16.19 -22.73 9.84
N LEU A 45 15.92 -22.10 10.98
CA LEU A 45 16.88 -21.87 12.06
C LEU A 45 16.44 -22.64 13.31
N GLY A 46 17.40 -23.09 14.11
CA GLY A 46 17.16 -23.93 15.28
C GLY A 46 16.92 -25.41 14.95
N VAL A 47 16.51 -26.18 15.95
CA VAL A 47 16.23 -27.62 15.79
C VAL A 47 14.74 -27.81 15.57
N CYS A 48 14.35 -28.20 14.36
CA CYS A 48 12.96 -28.46 14.02
C CYS A 48 12.78 -29.67 13.09
N LEU A 49 11.82 -30.53 13.41
CA LEU A 49 11.47 -31.69 12.60
C LEU A 49 10.22 -31.37 11.75
N GLY A 50 10.38 -31.32 10.43
CA GLY A 50 9.28 -30.98 9.52
C GLY A 50 8.98 -29.48 9.42
N CYS A 51 9.90 -28.62 9.85
CA CYS A 51 9.87 -27.20 9.46
C CYS A 51 10.36 -27.03 8.03
N GLY A 52 9.80 -26.05 7.34
CA GLY A 52 10.24 -25.66 6.00
C GLY A 52 9.21 -24.80 5.31
N VAL A 53 9.50 -24.43 4.06
CA VAL A 53 8.55 -23.71 3.22
C VAL A 53 8.18 -24.60 2.04
N LEU A 54 6.91 -25.00 1.97
CA LEU A 54 6.37 -25.75 0.83
C LEU A 54 5.96 -24.79 -0.28
N ASN A 55 6.22 -25.22 -1.52
CA ASN A 55 5.92 -24.47 -2.75
C ASN A 55 6.33 -22.98 -2.66
N PRO A 56 7.57 -22.66 -2.27
CA PRO A 56 7.94 -21.31 -1.89
C PRO A 56 7.81 -20.29 -3.04
N GLN A 57 7.91 -20.75 -4.29
CA GLN A 57 7.72 -19.91 -5.49
C GLN A 57 6.28 -19.47 -5.73
N ASN A 58 5.28 -20.14 -5.14
CA ASN A 58 3.88 -19.75 -5.30
C ASN A 58 3.54 -18.42 -4.62
N ALA A 59 4.42 -17.87 -3.77
CA ALA A 59 4.25 -16.53 -3.20
C ALA A 59 4.88 -15.42 -4.08
N VAL A 60 5.40 -15.77 -5.25
CA VAL A 60 6.12 -14.87 -6.18
C VAL A 60 5.25 -14.60 -7.41
N GLY A 61 5.26 -13.36 -7.89
CA GLY A 61 4.51 -12.95 -9.08
C GLY A 61 3.11 -12.46 -8.78
N SER A 62 2.30 -12.34 -9.83
CA SER A 62 0.99 -11.66 -9.80
C SER A 62 -0.20 -12.58 -9.54
N ASN A 63 0.03 -13.87 -9.29
CA ASN A 63 -1.04 -14.77 -8.91
C ASN A 63 -1.31 -14.57 -7.41
N GLU A 64 -2.51 -14.06 -7.08
CA GLU A 64 -2.89 -13.78 -5.70
C GLU A 64 -3.68 -14.93 -5.06
N THR A 65 -3.74 -16.09 -5.73
CA THR A 65 -4.60 -17.23 -5.33
C THR A 65 -3.84 -18.49 -4.93
N ASP A 66 -2.64 -18.69 -5.48
CA ASP A 66 -1.70 -19.69 -4.99
C ASP A 66 -0.93 -19.16 -3.77
N TYR A 67 -0.26 -20.07 -3.07
CA TYR A 67 0.45 -19.74 -1.85
C TYR A 67 1.62 -20.68 -1.60
N SER A 68 2.63 -20.16 -0.92
CA SER A 68 3.58 -20.98 -0.18
C SER A 68 3.03 -21.30 1.21
N THR A 69 3.53 -22.38 1.80
CA THR A 69 3.17 -22.77 3.17
C THR A 69 4.41 -22.77 4.03
N ILE A 70 4.50 -21.84 4.97
CA ILE A 70 5.53 -21.84 6.01
C ILE A 70 5.09 -22.79 7.12
N GLN A 71 5.75 -23.94 7.20
CA GLN A 71 5.50 -24.96 8.19
C GLN A 71 6.42 -24.77 9.39
N VAL A 72 5.81 -24.72 10.56
CA VAL A 72 6.53 -24.71 11.83
C VAL A 72 5.84 -25.67 12.79
N SER A 73 6.48 -26.82 12.98
CA SER A 73 6.06 -27.84 13.93
C SER A 73 6.62 -27.52 15.33
N VAL A 74 6.94 -28.53 16.11
CA VAL A 74 7.58 -28.40 17.42
C VAL A 74 9.11 -28.40 17.24
N GLY A 75 9.76 -27.37 17.78
CA GLY A 75 11.21 -27.25 17.73
C GLY A 75 11.76 -26.34 18.83
N LEU A 76 13.03 -26.54 19.17
CA LEU A 76 13.72 -25.75 20.20
C LEU A 76 14.41 -24.55 19.55
N LEU A 77 14.01 -23.35 19.97
CA LEU A 77 14.46 -22.08 19.37
C LEU A 77 14.28 -22.07 17.84
N ALA A 78 13.29 -22.82 17.36
CA ALA A 78 13.07 -23.04 15.96
C ALA A 78 12.25 -21.92 15.33
N ARG A 79 12.69 -21.45 14.17
CA ARG A 79 11.90 -20.57 13.32
C ARG A 79 12.11 -20.89 11.84
N THR A 80 11.05 -20.76 11.07
CA THR A 80 11.10 -20.84 9.61
C THR A 80 10.94 -19.44 9.05
N GLU A 81 11.80 -19.07 8.11
CA GLU A 81 11.80 -17.77 7.46
C GLU A 81 11.51 -17.92 5.96
N GLN A 82 10.70 -17.03 5.41
CA GLN A 82 10.58 -16.82 3.97
C GLN A 82 10.78 -15.32 3.68
N THR A 83 11.67 -15.02 2.75
CA THR A 83 11.95 -13.65 2.29
C THR A 83 11.46 -13.49 0.87
N LEU A 84 10.57 -12.54 0.64
CA LEU A 84 10.08 -12.16 -0.68
C LEU A 84 10.83 -10.92 -1.15
N ILE A 85 11.41 -10.98 -2.35
CA ILE A 85 12.35 -9.97 -2.89
C ILE A 85 11.73 -9.31 -4.11
N PHE A 86 11.70 -7.98 -4.10
CA PHE A 86 11.21 -7.13 -5.18
C PHE A 86 12.32 -6.87 -6.21
N PRO A 87 11.96 -6.63 -7.49
CA PRO A 87 12.95 -6.40 -8.55
C PRO A 87 13.72 -5.08 -8.36
N THR A 88 13.14 -4.11 -7.67
CA THR A 88 13.71 -2.79 -7.39
C THR A 88 13.27 -2.31 -6.02
N THR A 89 14.05 -1.39 -5.43
CA THR A 89 13.66 -0.73 -4.18
C THR A 89 12.39 0.10 -4.36
N ASN A 90 11.64 0.31 -3.29
CA ASN A 90 10.49 1.21 -3.29
C ASN A 90 10.82 2.64 -3.75
N ILE A 91 12.01 3.16 -3.43
CA ILE A 91 12.45 4.48 -3.88
C ILE A 91 12.64 4.51 -5.40
N ALA A 92 13.34 3.51 -5.96
CA ALA A 92 13.55 3.41 -7.41
C ALA A 92 12.24 3.17 -8.16
N ASN A 93 11.28 2.48 -7.53
CA ASN A 93 9.97 2.19 -8.09
C ASN A 93 8.90 3.26 -7.76
N ASN A 94 9.27 4.33 -7.06
CA ASN A 94 8.37 5.39 -6.58
C ASN A 94 7.12 4.86 -5.85
N THR A 95 7.28 3.86 -4.99
CA THR A 95 6.23 3.27 -4.14
C THR A 95 6.44 3.66 -2.67
N ASN A 96 5.37 3.61 -1.88
CA ASN A 96 5.40 3.95 -0.44
C ASN A 96 4.56 2.99 0.41
N LYS A 97 3.96 1.97 -0.21
CA LYS A 97 3.19 0.93 0.45
C LYS A 97 3.79 -0.43 0.16
N LEU A 98 3.72 -1.29 1.16
CA LEU A 98 4.03 -2.71 1.08
C LEU A 98 2.81 -3.47 1.58
N VAL A 99 2.33 -4.42 0.77
CA VAL A 99 1.21 -5.30 1.11
C VAL A 99 1.72 -6.74 1.14
N LEU A 100 1.28 -7.48 2.16
CA LEU A 100 1.53 -8.91 2.33
C LEU A 100 0.17 -9.62 2.50
N GLY A 101 -0.13 -10.55 1.60
CA GLY A 101 -1.30 -11.43 1.69
C GLY A 101 -0.96 -12.71 2.42
N ILE A 102 -1.66 -12.99 3.53
CA ILE A 102 -1.47 -14.18 4.35
C ILE A 102 -2.78 -14.94 4.58
N GLY A 103 -2.66 -16.19 5.00
CA GLY A 103 -3.83 -16.97 5.43
C GLY A 103 -3.48 -18.21 6.23
N SER A 104 -4.52 -18.98 6.53
CA SER A 104 -4.43 -20.28 7.19
C SER A 104 -5.17 -21.36 6.40
N ASN A 105 -5.21 -22.58 6.94
CA ASN A 105 -6.08 -23.65 6.45
C ASN A 105 -7.49 -23.58 7.05
N GLY A 106 -8.21 -22.49 6.77
CA GLY A 106 -9.61 -22.31 7.21
C GLY A 106 -9.79 -21.89 8.68
N THR A 107 -8.71 -21.68 9.43
CA THR A 107 -8.78 -21.08 10.77
C THR A 107 -8.89 -19.56 10.67
N PRO A 108 -9.94 -18.91 11.21
CA PRO A 108 -10.01 -17.45 11.21
C PRO A 108 -8.76 -16.80 11.80
N LEU A 109 -8.18 -15.85 11.08
CA LEU A 109 -7.01 -15.12 11.55
C LEU A 109 -7.40 -14.15 12.66
N SER A 110 -6.58 -14.09 13.70
CA SER A 110 -6.67 -13.12 14.79
C SER A 110 -5.27 -12.88 15.36
N ALA A 111 -5.13 -11.85 16.19
CA ALA A 111 -3.85 -11.54 16.82
C ALA A 111 -3.32 -12.68 17.69
N GLN A 112 -4.21 -13.35 18.42
CA GLN A 112 -3.90 -14.50 19.26
C GLN A 112 -3.41 -15.69 18.43
N VAL A 113 -3.92 -15.77 17.20
CA VAL A 113 -3.66 -16.85 16.26
C VAL A 113 -2.34 -16.65 15.51
N LEU A 114 -1.95 -15.39 15.28
CA LEU A 114 -0.69 -14.99 14.62
C LEU A 114 0.44 -14.65 15.60
N GLY A 115 0.31 -14.97 16.89
CA GLY A 115 1.29 -14.62 17.93
C GLY A 115 2.71 -15.13 17.71
N GLY A 116 2.92 -16.12 16.82
CA GLY A 116 4.23 -16.61 16.40
C GLY A 116 4.79 -15.98 15.12
N VAL A 117 4.03 -15.12 14.43
CA VAL A 117 4.41 -14.55 13.13
C VAL A 117 4.91 -13.13 13.29
N SER A 118 6.03 -12.83 12.64
CA SER A 118 6.58 -11.49 12.55
C SER A 118 7.10 -11.19 11.16
N ILE A 119 7.24 -9.89 10.88
CA ILE A 119 7.77 -9.39 9.62
C ILE A 119 8.82 -8.31 9.87
N GLU A 120 9.73 -8.18 8.92
CA GLU A 120 10.82 -7.19 8.93
C GLU A 120 11.21 -6.87 7.48
N THR A 121 11.52 -5.61 7.18
CA THR A 121 11.95 -5.19 5.85
C THR A 121 13.46 -4.97 5.79
N PHE A 122 14.02 -5.16 4.59
CA PHE A 122 15.45 -5.01 4.36
C PHE A 122 15.70 -4.26 3.05
N ASN A 123 16.89 -3.66 2.95
CA ASN A 123 17.46 -3.15 1.71
C ASN A 123 18.75 -3.92 1.42
N GLY A 124 18.70 -4.89 0.52
CA GLY A 124 19.77 -5.88 0.43
C GLY A 124 19.79 -6.75 1.69
N ASP A 125 20.98 -6.93 2.27
CA ASP A 125 21.15 -7.70 3.51
C ASP A 125 21.09 -6.83 4.77
N VAL A 126 20.79 -5.53 4.63
CA VAL A 126 20.70 -4.58 5.74
C VAL A 126 19.26 -4.50 6.24
N SER A 127 19.06 -4.80 7.52
CA SER A 127 17.77 -4.65 8.20
C SER A 127 17.39 -3.19 8.36
N ASN A 128 16.11 -2.90 8.19
CA ASN A 128 15.51 -1.60 8.48
C ASN A 128 15.17 -1.39 9.97
N ASN A 129 15.46 -2.38 10.83
CA ASN A 129 15.15 -2.39 12.27
C ASN A 129 13.66 -2.15 12.57
N ASP A 130 12.79 -2.64 11.70
CA ASP A 130 11.33 -2.49 11.77
C ASP A 130 10.62 -3.82 12.05
N TYR A 131 11.32 -4.73 12.74
CA TYR A 131 10.78 -6.00 13.17
C TYR A 131 9.50 -5.80 13.99
N GLN A 132 8.42 -6.44 13.55
CA GLN A 132 7.12 -6.34 14.18
C GLN A 132 6.40 -7.69 14.19
N SER A 133 5.80 -8.02 15.33
CA SER A 133 4.89 -9.17 15.42
C SER A 133 3.54 -8.82 14.81
N LEU A 134 2.92 -9.74 14.09
CA LEU A 134 1.60 -9.55 13.50
C LEU A 134 0.52 -9.67 14.59
N GLY A 135 0.23 -8.55 15.26
CA GLY A 135 -0.85 -8.39 16.23
C GLY A 135 -2.11 -7.73 15.65
N SER A 136 -3.14 -7.51 16.49
CA SER A 136 -4.51 -7.09 16.07
C SER A 136 -4.59 -5.75 15.35
N THR A 137 -3.56 -4.91 15.44
CA THR A 137 -3.61 -3.53 14.95
C THR A 137 -3.15 -3.38 13.48
N LEU A 138 -2.51 -4.40 12.89
CA LEU A 138 -1.93 -4.34 11.54
C LEU A 138 -2.69 -5.18 10.49
N ILE A 139 -3.69 -5.94 10.92
CA ILE A 139 -4.35 -6.96 10.09
C ILE A 139 -5.68 -6.39 9.58
N LYS A 140 -5.84 -6.32 8.26
CA LYS A 140 -7.16 -6.18 7.62
C LYS A 140 -7.63 -7.59 7.25
N LEU A 141 -8.65 -8.10 7.95
CA LEU A 141 -9.24 -9.40 7.63
C LEU A 141 -9.89 -9.36 6.24
N GLY A 142 -9.84 -10.48 5.53
CA GLY A 142 -10.53 -10.61 4.25
C GLY A 142 -12.04 -10.50 4.44
N ASP A 143 -12.69 -9.62 3.68
CA ASP A 143 -14.13 -9.34 3.80
C ASP A 143 -15.02 -10.58 3.59
N THR A 144 -14.53 -11.54 2.80
CA THR A 144 -15.26 -12.76 2.42
C THR A 144 -14.70 -14.04 3.03
N ASP A 145 -13.43 -14.02 3.46
CA ASP A 145 -12.74 -15.18 4.03
C ASP A 145 -11.94 -14.75 5.26
N PRO A 146 -12.45 -15.02 6.48
CA PRO A 146 -11.76 -14.62 7.71
C PRO A 146 -10.47 -15.40 7.96
N SER A 147 -10.20 -16.47 7.20
CA SER A 147 -8.93 -17.21 7.24
C SER A 147 -7.83 -16.56 6.41
N LYS A 148 -8.12 -15.46 5.72
CA LYS A 148 -7.17 -14.65 4.96
C LYS A 148 -7.11 -13.23 5.48
N ALA A 149 -5.97 -12.59 5.32
CA ALA A 149 -5.78 -11.19 5.66
C ALA A 149 -4.71 -10.53 4.80
N GLU A 150 -4.81 -9.21 4.69
CA GLU A 150 -3.75 -8.36 4.17
C GLU A 150 -3.15 -7.52 5.30
N ILE A 151 -1.83 -7.42 5.28
CA ILE A 151 -1.07 -6.47 6.09
C ILE A 151 -0.55 -5.39 5.16
N GLU A 152 -0.84 -4.14 5.46
CA GLU A 152 -0.35 -2.99 4.71
C GLU A 152 0.55 -2.12 5.59
N LEU A 153 1.79 -1.95 5.14
CA LEU A 153 2.78 -1.08 5.78
C LEU A 153 3.00 0.17 4.93
N THR A 154 3.18 1.30 5.61
CA THR A 154 3.63 2.55 4.97
C THR A 154 5.14 2.66 5.15
N MET A 155 5.88 2.63 4.04
CA MET A 155 7.33 2.53 4.04
C MET A 155 7.96 3.88 3.65
N ASN A 156 8.60 4.53 4.61
CA ASN A 156 9.29 5.82 4.43
C ASN A 156 10.82 5.68 4.27
N ILE A 157 11.30 4.45 4.26
CA ILE A 157 12.71 4.08 4.13
C ILE A 157 12.88 3.13 2.94
N PRO A 158 14.08 3.07 2.32
CA PRO A 158 14.35 2.12 1.25
C PRO A 158 14.16 0.67 1.70
N PHE A 159 13.44 -0.13 0.92
CA PHE A 159 13.40 -1.57 1.06
C PHE A 159 13.33 -2.23 -0.33
N ASP A 160 13.89 -3.43 -0.45
CA ASP A 160 13.76 -4.29 -1.62
C ASP A 160 13.23 -5.69 -1.27
N ARG A 161 12.99 -5.99 0.01
CA ARG A 161 12.47 -7.28 0.45
C ARG A 161 11.74 -7.20 1.78
N ILE A 162 10.85 -8.17 1.99
CA ILE A 162 10.18 -8.44 3.25
C ILE A 162 10.52 -9.85 3.70
N LYS A 163 10.95 -9.99 4.95
CA LYS A 163 11.16 -11.27 5.61
C LYS A 163 9.97 -11.57 6.51
N ILE A 164 9.38 -12.74 6.33
CA ILE A 164 8.34 -13.33 7.17
C ILE A 164 9.01 -14.38 8.05
N ASN A 165 8.89 -14.22 9.37
CA ASN A 165 9.41 -15.16 10.35
C ASN A 165 8.26 -15.81 11.09
N VAL A 166 8.39 -17.11 11.32
CA VAL A 166 7.38 -17.90 12.01
C VAL A 166 8.08 -18.72 13.09
N ASN A 167 7.75 -18.44 14.36
CA ASN A 167 8.36 -19.07 15.52
C ASN A 167 7.58 -20.32 15.96
N SER A 168 8.32 -21.36 16.33
CA SER A 168 7.74 -22.62 16.81
C SER A 168 7.00 -22.44 18.13
N GLY A 169 5.93 -23.22 18.32
CA GLY A 169 5.15 -23.27 19.55
C GLY A 169 4.22 -22.07 19.82
N LEU A 170 4.23 -21.05 18.95
CA LEU A 170 3.42 -19.83 19.10
C LEU A 170 2.37 -19.65 17.99
N LEU A 171 2.37 -20.51 16.97
CA LEU A 171 1.37 -20.50 15.90
C LEU A 171 0.16 -21.35 16.27
N ASN A 172 -1.01 -20.71 16.41
CA ASN A 172 -2.26 -21.38 16.75
C ASN A 172 -3.17 -21.65 15.53
N ILE A 173 -2.62 -21.75 14.31
CA ILE A 173 -3.33 -22.09 13.05
C ILE A 173 -3.07 -23.52 12.55
N GLY A 174 -2.82 -24.46 13.46
CA GLY A 174 -2.50 -25.83 13.06
C GLY A 174 -1.08 -26.02 12.51
N GLY A 175 -0.15 -25.13 12.86
CA GLY A 175 1.29 -25.27 12.56
C GLY A 175 1.73 -24.80 11.17
N GLU A 176 0.85 -24.16 10.38
CA GLU A 176 1.20 -23.65 9.05
C GLU A 176 0.68 -22.24 8.79
N LEU A 177 1.51 -21.37 8.21
CA LEU A 177 1.09 -20.07 7.68
C LEU A 177 1.13 -20.10 6.15
N ARG A 178 0.06 -19.67 5.50
CA ARG A 178 0.03 -19.48 4.04
C ARG A 178 0.46 -18.08 3.69
N VAL A 179 1.35 -17.94 2.72
CA VAL A 179 1.76 -16.65 2.14
C VAL A 179 1.37 -16.66 0.68
N TYR A 180 0.46 -15.77 0.29
CA TYR A 180 -0.10 -15.73 -1.07
C TYR A 180 0.73 -14.85 -1.99
N TYR A 181 1.09 -13.65 -1.52
CA TYR A 181 1.83 -12.69 -2.32
C TYR A 181 2.40 -11.58 -1.44
N ALA A 182 3.36 -10.84 -2.00
CA ALA A 182 3.67 -9.49 -1.54
C ALA A 182 3.84 -8.56 -2.74
N TYR A 183 3.33 -7.34 -2.60
CA TYR A 183 3.50 -6.29 -3.61
C TYR A 183 3.79 -4.94 -2.97
N GLN A 184 4.49 -4.10 -3.71
CA GLN A 184 4.61 -2.68 -3.42
C GLN A 184 3.76 -1.86 -4.39
N TYR A 185 3.19 -0.77 -3.91
CA TYR A 185 2.45 0.16 -4.75
C TYR A 185 2.62 1.60 -4.29
N LYS A 186 2.36 2.53 -5.21
CA LYS A 186 2.22 3.94 -4.87
C LYS A 186 0.78 4.16 -4.45
N ASP A 187 0.58 4.55 -3.20
CA ASP A 187 -0.74 4.96 -2.73
C ASP A 187 -1.21 6.17 -3.56
N PRO A 188 -2.26 6.04 -4.39
CA PRO A 188 -2.73 7.13 -5.23
C PRO A 188 -3.37 8.25 -4.41
N PHE A 189 -3.74 7.97 -3.15
CA PHE A 189 -4.31 8.93 -2.22
C PHE A 189 -3.26 9.66 -1.37
N ILE A 190 -2.02 9.14 -1.35
CA ILE A 190 -0.88 9.82 -0.71
C ILE A 190 -0.02 10.49 -1.80
N ASN A 191 -0.61 11.51 -2.42
CA ASN A 191 0.11 12.55 -3.11
C ASN A 191 -0.26 13.86 -2.44
N PHE A 192 0.60 14.36 -1.53
CA PHE A 192 0.47 15.73 -1.07
C PHE A 192 0.78 16.60 -2.26
N MET A 193 -0.22 17.06 -2.99
CA MET A 193 -0.07 18.19 -3.89
C MET A 193 -0.62 19.38 -3.15
N ALA A 194 0.26 20.34 -2.90
CA ALA A 194 -0.08 21.60 -2.28
C ALA A 194 0.17 22.65 -3.36
N HIS A 195 -0.91 23.17 -3.93
CA HIS A 195 -0.83 24.30 -4.85
C HIS A 195 -0.94 25.57 -4.02
N SER A 196 -0.01 26.51 -4.24
CA SER A 196 -0.04 27.81 -3.58
C SER A 196 -0.37 28.91 -4.59
N GLN A 197 -1.37 29.73 -4.27
CA GLN A 197 -1.60 31.02 -4.90
C GLN A 197 -1.82 32.07 -3.82
N ASN A 198 -0.96 33.10 -3.78
CA ASN A 198 -1.08 34.22 -2.84
C ASN A 198 -1.15 33.77 -1.35
N GLY A 199 -0.46 32.67 -0.99
CA GLY A 199 -0.47 32.12 0.37
C GLY A 199 -1.68 31.23 0.70
N LEU A 200 -2.64 31.04 -0.22
CA LEU A 200 -3.68 30.02 -0.13
C LEU A 200 -3.12 28.68 -0.61
N PHE A 201 -3.15 27.68 0.26
CA PHE A 201 -2.78 26.31 -0.06
C PHE A 201 -4.01 25.45 -0.21
N THR A 202 -4.11 24.75 -1.35
CA THR A 202 -5.09 23.67 -1.55
C THR A 202 -4.36 22.35 -1.60
N LEU A 203 -4.73 21.47 -0.68
CA LEU A 203 -4.30 20.08 -0.63
C LEU A 203 -5.14 19.25 -1.59
N ASP A 204 -4.52 18.22 -2.17
CA ASP A 204 -5.19 17.29 -3.07
C ASP A 204 -6.47 16.71 -2.42
N LYS A 205 -7.52 16.51 -3.24
CA LYS A 205 -8.83 16.02 -2.78
C LYS A 205 -8.78 14.61 -2.20
N ASN A 206 -7.71 13.87 -2.47
CA ASN A 206 -7.53 12.51 -1.99
C ASN A 206 -7.02 12.40 -0.54
N VAL A 207 -6.66 13.53 0.10
CA VAL A 207 -6.29 13.56 1.52
C VAL A 207 -7.44 14.19 2.31
N SER A 208 -8.08 13.46 3.23
CA SER A 208 -8.96 14.11 4.20
C SER A 208 -8.10 14.89 5.19
N ALA A 209 -8.06 16.20 5.04
CA ALA A 209 -7.23 17.07 5.87
C ALA A 209 -7.94 17.49 7.17
N GLU A 210 -9.25 17.29 7.30
CA GLU A 210 -9.99 17.70 8.48
C GLU A 210 -9.46 17.03 9.76
N GLY A 211 -9.18 17.86 10.77
CA GLY A 211 -8.61 17.41 12.04
C GLY A 211 -7.10 17.17 12.00
N SER A 212 -6.46 17.25 10.84
CA SER A 212 -5.00 17.17 10.68
C SER A 212 -4.33 18.47 11.14
N GLU A 213 -3.04 18.41 11.44
CA GLU A 213 -2.22 19.58 11.72
C GLU A 213 -1.23 19.82 10.57
N VAL A 214 -1.07 21.06 10.15
CA VAL A 214 -0.08 21.48 9.15
C VAL A 214 0.94 22.40 9.81
N SER A 215 2.20 22.29 9.39
CA SER A 215 3.26 23.26 9.71
C SER A 215 4.09 23.61 8.48
N LEU A 216 4.69 24.80 8.48
CA LEU A 216 5.68 25.23 7.49
C LEU A 216 7.01 25.52 8.17
N THR A 217 8.07 24.96 7.63
CA THR A 217 9.46 25.21 8.03
C THR A 217 10.16 25.98 6.91
N ASN A 218 10.84 27.07 7.24
CA ASN A 218 11.61 27.84 6.26
C ASN A 218 12.94 27.14 5.90
N THR A 219 13.71 27.72 4.99
CA THR A 219 15.01 27.14 4.56
C THR A 219 16.09 27.13 5.65
N SER A 220 15.91 27.89 6.74
CA SER A 220 16.80 27.84 7.91
C SER A 220 16.41 26.76 8.92
N GLY A 221 15.41 25.93 8.63
CA GLY A 221 14.93 24.88 9.54
C GLY A 221 14.03 25.41 10.67
N LYS A 222 13.65 26.69 10.65
CA LYS A 222 12.75 27.27 11.65
C LYS A 222 11.30 27.06 11.23
N GLU A 223 10.49 26.54 12.15
CA GLU A 223 9.04 26.53 11.99
C GLU A 223 8.50 27.97 12.03
N VAL A 224 7.74 28.34 11.01
CA VAL A 224 7.20 29.69 10.84
C VAL A 224 5.67 29.72 10.80
N PHE A 225 5.04 28.56 10.69
CA PHE A 225 3.59 28.42 10.64
C PHE A 225 3.17 27.07 11.20
N ARG A 226 2.05 27.05 11.93
CA ARG A 226 1.34 25.84 12.35
C ARG A 226 -0.16 26.13 12.42
N SER A 227 -0.99 25.20 11.97
CA SER A 227 -2.44 25.32 12.07
C SER A 227 -3.12 23.96 12.06
N LYS A 228 -4.30 23.87 12.68
CA LYS A 228 -5.19 22.71 12.54
C LYS A 228 -6.09 22.92 11.33
N LEU A 229 -6.16 21.91 10.47
CA LEU A 229 -6.92 21.93 9.24
C LEU A 229 -8.38 21.56 9.53
N THR A 230 -9.30 22.39 9.04
CA THR A 230 -10.75 22.14 9.06
C THR A 230 -11.28 21.71 7.70
N SER A 231 -10.45 21.82 6.66
CA SER A 231 -10.74 21.41 5.29
C SER A 231 -9.41 21.15 4.55
N ASN A 232 -9.48 20.79 3.28
CA ASN A 232 -8.31 20.61 2.42
C ASN A 232 -7.63 21.92 1.99
N THR A 233 -8.10 23.06 2.49
CA THR A 233 -7.54 24.37 2.16
C THR A 233 -7.12 25.09 3.43
N PHE A 234 -5.99 25.78 3.39
CA PHE A 234 -5.56 26.68 4.46
C PHE A 234 -4.79 27.88 3.90
N GLU A 235 -4.80 28.98 4.65
CA GLU A 235 -4.08 30.20 4.30
C GLU A 235 -2.89 30.42 5.20
N THR A 236 -1.86 31.06 4.65
CA THR A 236 -0.71 31.51 5.41
C THR A 236 -0.25 32.89 4.97
N LYS A 237 0.31 33.67 5.91
CA LYS A 237 0.88 35.00 5.66
C LYS A 237 2.41 34.96 5.53
N GLN A 238 2.98 33.78 5.30
CA GLN A 238 4.42 33.67 5.13
C GLN A 238 4.88 34.37 3.84
N PRO A 239 6.08 34.99 3.84
CA PRO A 239 6.65 35.59 2.65
C PRO A 239 6.80 34.59 1.50
N GLN A 240 6.88 35.11 0.27
CA GLN A 240 7.25 34.31 -0.90
C GLN A 240 8.57 33.57 -0.66
N GLY A 241 8.64 32.31 -1.07
CA GLY A 241 9.83 31.51 -0.85
C GLY A 241 9.58 30.01 -0.82
N VAL A 242 10.64 29.27 -0.50
CA VAL A 242 10.62 27.81 -0.38
C VAL A 242 10.41 27.42 1.07
N TYR A 243 9.51 26.47 1.29
CA TYR A 243 9.22 25.92 2.61
C TYR A 243 9.14 24.39 2.55
N ILE A 244 9.34 23.76 3.69
CA ILE A 244 8.94 22.37 3.92
C ILE A 244 7.60 22.41 4.65
N MET A 245 6.56 21.92 3.98
CA MET A 245 5.25 21.69 4.58
C MET A 245 5.24 20.32 5.21
N ASN A 246 4.86 20.23 6.50
CA ASN A 246 4.58 18.97 7.17
C ASN A 246 3.11 18.90 7.52
N ILE A 247 2.48 17.75 7.30
CA ILE A 247 1.10 17.47 7.69
C ILE A 247 1.09 16.22 8.55
N THR A 248 0.48 16.31 9.73
CA THR A 248 0.21 15.17 10.60
C THR A 248 -1.30 14.94 10.62
N THR A 249 -1.75 13.78 10.17
CA THR A 249 -3.18 13.47 10.12
C THR A 249 -3.77 13.27 11.51
N LYS A 250 -5.10 13.28 11.60
CA LYS A 250 -5.81 12.98 12.85
C LYS A 250 -5.43 11.61 13.43
N GLU A 251 -5.10 10.65 12.57
CA GLU A 251 -4.64 9.29 12.94
C GLU A 251 -3.14 9.23 13.27
N GLY A 252 -2.45 10.37 13.30
CA GLY A 252 -1.03 10.47 13.67
C GLY A 252 -0.05 10.17 12.54
N LYS A 253 -0.49 10.09 11.27
CA LYS A 253 0.42 9.87 10.13
C LYS A 253 1.03 11.18 9.68
N SER A 254 2.36 11.26 9.61
CA SER A 254 3.07 12.46 9.18
C SER A 254 3.57 12.38 7.74
N TYR A 255 3.52 13.51 7.05
CA TYR A 255 3.91 13.66 5.65
C TYR A 255 4.61 14.99 5.43
N SER A 256 5.60 15.01 4.53
CA SER A 256 6.40 16.20 4.27
C SER A 256 6.53 16.47 2.77
N LYS A 257 6.45 17.75 2.38
CA LYS A 257 6.66 18.18 1.00
C LYS A 257 7.31 19.55 0.91
N LYS A 258 8.29 19.69 0.01
CA LYS A 258 8.78 20.99 -0.43
C LYS A 258 7.69 21.73 -1.20
N VAL A 259 7.38 22.94 -0.76
CA VAL A 259 6.39 23.82 -1.39
C VAL A 259 6.98 25.20 -1.64
N ILE A 260 6.36 25.93 -2.56
CA ILE A 260 6.77 27.28 -2.93
C ILE A 260 5.56 28.18 -2.74
N ILE A 261 5.71 29.23 -1.93
CA ILE A 261 4.76 30.33 -1.86
C ILE A 261 5.16 31.32 -2.95
N LYS A 262 4.26 31.51 -3.91
CA LYS A 262 4.37 32.49 -5.00
C LYS A 262 3.57 33.73 -4.68
#